data_AF-A0A9X3WAV9-F1
#
_entry.id   AF-A0A9X3WAV9-F1
#
_cell.length_a   1.000
_cell.length_b   1.000
_cell.length_c   1.000
_cell.angle_alpha   90.00
_cell.angle_beta   90.00
_cell.angle_gamma   90.00
#
_symmetry.space_group_name_H-M   'P 1'
#
loop_
_entity.id
_entity.type
_entity.pdbx_description
1 polymer ?
#
loop_
_entity_poly.entity_id
_entity_poly.type
_entity_poly.pdbx_seq_one_letter_code
_entity_poly.pdbx_strand_id
1 'polypeptide(L)'
;MKVFCTIHHLNSWHYITVQNIHKYLSSYPYIQDGNYFAVCSYCHNPIKIIQRAKSNSADLILYGTHTNDIVPGFSNFDRDKLDHCLLKEHISNMVLNPLATPTLKISRINTAVLRKDLTYYTGVYFSNKLTHEILQEHDNVFAYRHADYYNLPFTLLLATEHLKLNYRKIANPRFISAIKRESKLFDVSETNQIIPIDDAATLEMHFEKPTISKSGFPSLYVSISESQDDYSHQIYGFHIFAKMFNNLLIFERNDT
;
A
#
# COMPACT_ATOMS: atom_id res chain seq x y z
N MET A 1 -6.99 -9.62 12.75
CA MET A 1 -6.32 -9.72 11.42
C MET A 1 -6.84 -10.94 10.65
N LYS A 2 -6.99 -10.88 9.32
CA LYS A 2 -7.53 -11.99 8.49
C LYS A 2 -6.52 -12.62 7.54
N VAL A 3 -5.30 -12.11 7.51
CA VAL A 3 -4.24 -12.49 6.57
C VAL A 3 -2.90 -12.60 7.30
N PHE A 4 -1.96 -13.34 6.73
CA PHE A 4 -0.62 -13.53 7.28
C PHE A 4 0.41 -13.72 6.18
N CYS A 5 1.69 -13.52 6.51
CA CYS A 5 2.84 -13.90 5.68
C CYS A 5 3.68 -14.96 6.42
N THR A 6 4.63 -15.57 5.70
CA THR A 6 5.68 -16.43 6.28
C THR A 6 7.00 -15.66 6.38
N ILE A 7 7.93 -16.13 7.22
CA ILE A 7 9.22 -15.45 7.49
C ILE A 7 10.04 -15.24 6.21
N HIS A 8 9.94 -16.16 5.25
CA HIS A 8 10.68 -16.11 3.98
C HIS A 8 9.95 -15.35 2.87
N HIS A 9 8.67 -15.05 3.04
CA HIS A 9 7.83 -14.46 2.00
C HIS A 9 6.97 -13.31 2.53
N LEU A 10 7.63 -12.27 3.06
CA LEU A 10 6.95 -11.09 3.63
C LEU A 10 6.07 -10.32 2.63
N ASN A 11 6.35 -10.45 1.32
CA ASN A 11 5.58 -9.81 0.26
C ASN A 11 4.39 -10.65 -0.24
N SER A 12 4.24 -11.89 0.24
CA SER A 12 3.20 -12.82 -0.18
C SER A 12 2.32 -13.16 1.00
N TRP A 13 1.10 -12.64 0.99
CA TRP A 13 0.13 -12.84 2.07
C TRP A 13 -0.91 -13.89 1.70
N HIS A 14 -1.40 -14.58 2.72
CA HIS A 14 -2.39 -15.64 2.65
C HIS A 14 -3.55 -15.33 3.58
N TYR A 15 -4.77 -15.68 3.18
CA TYR A 15 -5.91 -15.62 4.10
C TYR A 15 -5.74 -16.65 5.22
N ILE A 16 -6.12 -16.26 6.44
CA ILE A 16 -6.15 -17.16 7.60
C ILE A 16 -7.34 -18.11 7.41
N THR A 17 -7.04 -19.29 6.90
CA THR A 17 -7.98 -20.41 6.74
C THR A 17 -7.32 -21.67 7.26
N VAL A 18 -8.11 -22.67 7.66
CA VAL A 18 -7.60 -23.98 8.10
C VAL A 18 -6.64 -24.56 7.06
N GLN A 19 -7.02 -24.52 5.78
CA GLN A 19 -6.19 -25.01 4.68
C GLN A 19 -4.84 -24.28 4.60
N ASN A 20 -4.82 -22.95 4.66
CA ASN A 20 -3.57 -22.18 4.56
C ASN A 20 -2.70 -22.35 5.82
N ILE A 21 -3.30 -22.46 7.01
CA ILE A 21 -2.56 -22.74 8.25
C ILE A 21 -1.85 -24.09 8.11
N HIS A 22 -2.57 -25.15 7.72
CA HIS A 22 -1.93 -26.46 7.55
C HIS A 22 -0.89 -26.47 6.43
N LYS A 23 -1.12 -25.72 5.35
CA LYS A 23 -0.17 -25.68 4.23
C LYS A 23 1.13 -24.95 4.58
N TYR A 24 1.03 -23.82 5.29
CA TYR A 24 2.15 -22.89 5.46
C TYR A 24 2.76 -22.87 6.87
N LEU A 25 2.02 -23.32 7.89
CA LEU A 25 2.36 -23.15 9.30
C LEU A 25 2.49 -24.48 10.09
N SER A 26 2.53 -25.63 9.41
CA SER A 26 2.55 -26.97 10.06
C SER A 26 3.91 -27.43 10.58
N SER A 27 4.94 -26.60 10.53
CA SER A 27 6.28 -26.95 11.01
C SER A 27 6.87 -25.81 11.82
N TYR A 28 7.87 -26.12 12.64
CA TYR A 28 8.70 -25.10 13.27
C TYR A 28 9.25 -24.12 12.21
N PRO A 29 9.33 -22.80 12.49
CA PRO A 29 8.99 -22.13 13.75
C PRO A 29 7.49 -21.77 13.89
N TYR A 30 6.64 -22.15 12.95
CA TYR A 30 5.25 -21.69 12.90
C TYR A 30 4.28 -22.45 13.81
N ILE A 31 4.63 -23.65 14.29
CA ILE A 31 3.86 -24.37 15.31
C ILE A 31 4.73 -24.62 16.55
N GLN A 32 4.28 -24.14 17.70
CA GLN A 32 4.99 -24.27 18.99
C GLN A 32 3.96 -24.45 20.10
N ASP A 33 4.11 -25.51 20.92
CA ASP A 33 3.23 -25.81 22.05
C ASP A 33 1.73 -25.80 21.68
N GLY A 34 1.40 -26.36 20.52
CA GLY A 34 0.02 -26.41 19.99
C GLY A 34 -0.52 -25.08 19.47
N ASN A 35 0.29 -24.01 19.45
CA ASN A 35 -0.08 -22.70 18.93
C ASN A 35 0.52 -22.47 17.54
N TYR A 36 -0.27 -21.87 16.65
CA TYR A 36 0.20 -21.42 15.34
C TYR A 36 0.64 -19.96 15.39
N PHE A 37 1.81 -19.70 14.83
CA PHE A 37 2.43 -18.41 14.66
C PHE A 37 2.67 -18.12 13.19
N ALA A 38 2.63 -16.85 12.81
CA ALA A 38 2.93 -16.37 11.47
C ALA A 38 3.49 -14.95 11.55
N VAL A 39 3.63 -14.29 10.39
CA VAL A 39 4.09 -12.90 10.32
C VAL A 39 2.94 -11.98 9.91
N CYS A 40 2.81 -10.82 10.56
CA CYS A 40 1.88 -9.78 10.13
C CYS A 40 2.23 -9.29 8.73
N SER A 41 1.26 -9.27 7.82
CA SER A 41 1.45 -8.83 6.43
C SER A 41 1.63 -7.32 6.25
N TYR A 42 1.61 -6.54 7.33
CA TYR A 42 1.81 -5.09 7.31
C TYR A 42 3.10 -4.69 8.04
N CYS A 43 3.17 -4.91 9.36
CA CYS A 43 4.31 -4.48 10.18
C CYS A 43 5.45 -5.52 10.27
N HIS A 44 5.24 -6.72 9.74
CA HIS A 44 6.18 -7.85 9.80
C HIS A 44 6.54 -8.34 11.21
N ASN A 45 5.80 -7.93 12.24
CA ASN A 45 5.90 -8.53 13.57
C ASN A 45 5.25 -9.92 13.63
N PRO A 46 5.68 -10.80 14.56
CA PRO A 46 5.03 -12.08 14.77
C PRO A 46 3.57 -11.91 15.19
N ILE A 47 2.75 -12.84 14.72
CA ILE A 47 1.34 -12.96 15.08
C ILE A 47 1.05 -14.36 15.56
N LYS A 48 0.13 -14.49 16.51
CA LYS A 48 -0.47 -15.76 16.92
C LYS A 48 -1.82 -15.92 16.23
N ILE A 49 -2.11 -17.10 15.71
CA ILE A 49 -3.42 -17.44 15.17
C ILE A 49 -4.32 -17.91 16.31
N ILE A 50 -5.47 -17.26 16.44
CA ILE A 50 -6.48 -17.52 17.46
C ILE A 50 -7.73 -18.08 16.80
N GLN A 51 -8.33 -19.06 17.48
CA GLN A 51 -9.60 -19.66 17.11
C GLN A 51 -10.66 -19.21 18.11
N ARG A 52 -11.78 -18.72 17.62
CA ARG A 52 -12.95 -18.35 18.43
C ARG A 52 -14.20 -19.03 17.87
N ALA A 53 -14.99 -19.65 18.74
CA ALA A 53 -16.30 -20.16 18.36
C ALA A 53 -17.25 -18.99 18.06
N LYS A 54 -17.99 -19.07 16.95
CA LYS A 54 -19.02 -18.09 16.64
C LYS A 54 -20.28 -18.42 17.46
N SER A 55 -20.87 -17.41 18.11
CA SER A 55 -22.10 -17.58 18.88
C SER A 55 -23.19 -18.17 17.99
N ASN A 56 -23.73 -19.33 18.39
CA ASN A 56 -24.83 -20.04 17.72
C ASN A 56 -24.50 -20.67 16.35
N SER A 57 -23.25 -21.02 16.08
CA SER A 57 -22.90 -21.88 14.92
C SER A 57 -21.69 -22.77 15.22
N ALA A 58 -21.60 -23.92 14.56
CA ALA A 58 -20.39 -24.76 14.59
C ALA A 58 -19.19 -24.11 13.88
N ASP A 59 -19.40 -23.00 13.17
CA ASP A 59 -18.35 -22.30 12.43
C ASP A 59 -17.32 -21.66 13.38
N LEU A 60 -16.07 -21.94 13.09
CA LEU A 60 -14.91 -21.39 13.78
C LEU A 60 -14.42 -20.14 13.07
N ILE A 61 -14.20 -19.06 13.82
CA ILE A 61 -13.57 -17.84 13.32
C ILE A 61 -12.09 -17.92 13.66
N LEU A 62 -11.24 -17.88 12.62
CA LEU A 62 -9.80 -17.80 12.76
C LEU A 62 -9.34 -16.38 12.48
N TYR A 63 -8.46 -15.86 13.33
CA TYR A 63 -7.87 -14.54 13.14
C TYR A 63 -6.48 -14.46 13.76
N GLY A 64 -5.66 -13.56 13.22
CA GLY A 64 -4.34 -13.25 13.76
C GLY A 64 -4.42 -12.14 14.80
N THR A 65 -3.66 -12.29 15.88
CA THR A 65 -3.35 -11.24 16.86
C THR A 65 -1.84 -11.06 16.90
N HIS A 66 -1.35 -9.83 17.04
CA HIS A 66 0.08 -9.61 17.26
C HIS A 66 0.52 -10.24 18.58
N THR A 67 1.74 -10.76 18.61
CA THR A 67 2.42 -11.02 19.87
C THR A 67 2.98 -9.72 20.42
N ASN A 68 3.22 -9.67 21.74
CA ASN A 68 3.86 -8.51 22.37
C ASN A 68 5.37 -8.70 22.56
N ASP A 69 5.88 -9.88 22.22
CA ASP A 69 7.25 -10.32 22.47
C ASP A 69 7.79 -11.12 21.28
N ILE A 70 9.11 -11.36 21.30
CA ILE A 70 9.81 -12.23 20.36
C ILE A 70 9.28 -13.66 20.48
N VAL A 71 9.01 -14.29 19.34
CA VAL A 71 8.65 -15.71 19.23
C VAL A 71 9.88 -16.50 18.78
N PRO A 72 10.26 -17.62 19.43
CA PRO A 72 11.40 -18.43 19.01
C PRO A 72 11.36 -18.77 17.51
N GLY A 73 12.49 -18.60 16.83
CA GLY A 73 12.60 -18.84 15.39
C GLY A 73 12.04 -17.73 14.48
N PHE A 74 11.43 -16.68 15.04
CA PHE A 74 11.12 -15.45 14.31
C PHE A 74 12.27 -14.47 14.49
N SER A 75 12.72 -13.87 13.39
CA SER A 75 13.97 -13.12 13.35
C SER A 75 13.90 -11.75 14.03
N ASN A 76 12.74 -11.10 14.08
CA ASN A 76 12.62 -9.73 14.58
C ASN A 76 11.28 -9.48 15.30
N PHE A 77 11.33 -8.69 16.36
CA PHE A 77 10.19 -7.96 16.93
C PHE A 77 10.55 -6.47 16.92
N ASP A 78 9.70 -5.65 16.31
CA ASP A 78 9.87 -4.21 16.15
C ASP A 78 8.65 -3.51 16.75
N ARG A 79 8.86 -2.95 17.95
CA ARG A 79 7.79 -2.31 18.72
C ARG A 79 7.22 -1.08 18.01
N ASP A 80 8.08 -0.29 17.41
CA ASP A 80 7.68 0.93 16.72
C ASP A 80 6.79 0.61 15.51
N LYS A 81 7.18 -0.36 14.68
CA LYS A 81 6.31 -0.84 13.60
C LYS A 81 5.01 -1.46 14.09
N LEU A 82 5.02 -2.13 15.24
CA LEU A 82 3.80 -2.66 15.84
C LEU A 82 2.84 -1.53 16.21
N ASP A 83 3.35 -0.46 16.82
CA ASP A 83 2.54 0.69 17.23
C ASP A 83 1.98 1.48 16.04
N HIS A 84 2.67 1.45 14.91
CA HIS A 84 2.21 1.99 13.62
C HIS A 84 1.44 0.98 12.75
N CYS A 85 1.12 -0.20 13.26
CA CYS A 85 0.51 -1.27 12.45
C CYS A 85 -0.99 -1.04 12.19
N LEU A 86 -1.35 -0.83 10.92
CA LEU A 86 -2.75 -0.69 10.50
C LEU A 86 -3.60 -1.97 10.68
N LEU A 87 -2.97 -3.13 10.92
CA LEU A 87 -3.68 -4.39 11.18
C LEU A 87 -3.77 -4.75 12.67
N LYS A 88 -3.24 -3.90 13.56
CA LYS A 88 -3.27 -4.14 15.02
C LYS A 88 -4.68 -4.01 15.57
N GLU A 89 -5.45 -3.05 15.08
CA GLU A 89 -6.81 -2.77 15.54
C GLU A 89 -7.81 -2.69 14.37
N HIS A 90 -9.10 -2.60 14.69
CA HIS A 90 -10.16 -2.39 13.69
C HIS A 90 -10.08 -0.96 13.12
N ILE A 91 -9.15 -0.75 12.21
CA ILE A 91 -8.97 0.55 11.56
C ILE A 91 -10.23 0.96 10.79
N SER A 92 -10.43 2.28 10.76
CA SER A 92 -11.46 2.92 9.92
C SER A 92 -10.84 3.45 8.63
N ASN A 93 -11.67 3.92 7.69
CA ASN A 93 -11.18 4.57 6.48
C ASN A 93 -10.25 5.75 6.84
N MET A 94 -9.18 5.91 6.05
CA MET A 94 -8.25 7.04 6.15
C MET A 94 -8.95 8.29 5.61
N VAL A 95 -9.48 9.12 6.49
CA VAL A 95 -10.19 10.35 6.13
C VAL A 95 -9.44 11.56 6.67
N LEU A 96 -9.49 12.67 5.93
CA LEU A 96 -8.90 13.93 6.36
C LEU A 96 -9.56 14.40 7.67
N ASN A 97 -8.74 14.67 8.69
CA ASN A 97 -9.19 15.35 9.90
C ASN A 97 -8.84 16.84 9.79
N PRO A 98 -9.80 17.73 9.51
CA PRO A 98 -9.52 19.15 9.28
C PRO A 98 -9.02 19.88 10.54
N LEU A 99 -9.18 19.30 11.73
CA LEU A 99 -8.68 19.85 12.99
C LEU A 99 -7.25 19.38 13.32
N ALA A 100 -6.74 18.38 12.61
CA ALA A 100 -5.38 17.92 12.80
C ALA A 100 -4.42 18.91 12.12
N THR A 101 -3.42 19.38 12.87
CA THR A 101 -2.39 20.29 12.37
C THR A 101 -0.99 19.67 12.16
N PRO A 102 -0.77 18.34 12.06
CA PRO A 102 0.56 17.82 11.80
C PRO A 102 0.98 18.10 10.36
N THR A 103 2.12 18.75 10.20
CA THR A 103 2.73 19.03 8.89
C THR A 103 3.92 18.13 8.62
N LEU A 104 4.05 17.70 7.38
CA LEU A 104 5.18 16.95 6.86
C LEU A 104 6.41 17.86 6.76
N LYS A 105 7.49 17.52 7.46
CA LYS A 105 8.79 18.16 7.26
C LYS A 105 9.46 17.57 6.01
N ILE A 106 9.20 18.18 4.84
CA ILE A 106 9.72 17.71 3.54
C ILE A 106 11.24 17.49 3.54
N SER A 107 12.00 18.33 4.25
CA SER A 107 13.47 18.20 4.37
C SER A 107 13.94 16.88 4.97
N ARG A 108 13.09 16.21 5.75
CA ARG A 108 13.38 14.90 6.35
C ARG A 108 13.02 13.74 5.45
N ILE A 109 12.46 13.97 4.26
CA ILE A 109 12.00 12.89 3.38
C ILE A 109 13.11 12.47 2.42
N ASN A 110 13.40 11.17 2.41
CA ASN A 110 14.25 10.56 1.39
C ASN A 110 13.46 10.46 0.08
N THR A 111 13.52 11.52 -0.72
CA THR A 111 12.77 11.66 -1.98
C THR A 111 13.13 10.60 -3.02
N ALA A 112 14.33 10.02 -2.97
CA ALA A 112 14.70 8.91 -3.85
C ALA A 112 13.94 7.62 -3.50
N VAL A 113 13.82 7.31 -2.21
CA VAL A 113 13.04 6.15 -1.72
C VAL A 113 11.55 6.38 -1.98
N LEU A 114 11.02 7.56 -1.64
CA LEU A 114 9.63 7.91 -1.88
C LEU A 114 9.23 7.73 -3.36
N ARG A 115 10.08 8.19 -4.30
CA ARG A 115 9.83 8.00 -5.75
C ARG A 115 9.72 6.54 -6.14
N LYS A 116 10.59 5.70 -5.60
CA LYS A 116 10.56 4.25 -5.85
C LYS A 116 9.25 3.64 -5.32
N ASP A 117 8.80 4.07 -4.15
CA ASP A 117 7.59 3.56 -3.51
C ASP A 117 6.31 4.04 -4.20
N LEU A 118 6.26 5.30 -4.65
CA LEU A 118 5.17 5.82 -5.51
C LEU A 118 5.14 5.10 -6.87
N THR A 119 6.31 4.84 -7.46
CA THR A 119 6.43 4.06 -8.71
C THR A 119 5.95 2.62 -8.49
N TYR A 120 6.27 2.02 -7.34
CA TYR A 120 5.81 0.68 -6.98
C TYR A 120 4.27 0.60 -6.93
N TYR A 121 3.61 1.61 -6.36
CA TYR A 121 2.15 1.64 -6.30
C TYR A 121 1.48 1.86 -7.64
N THR A 122 1.94 2.86 -8.38
CA THR A 122 1.24 3.36 -9.58
C THR A 122 1.67 2.61 -10.85
N GLY A 123 2.86 2.03 -10.86
CA GLY A 123 3.48 1.50 -12.08
C GLY A 123 3.98 2.59 -13.04
N VAL A 124 4.07 3.85 -12.60
CA VAL A 124 4.53 5.01 -13.39
C VAL A 124 5.72 5.65 -12.69
N TYR A 125 6.74 6.08 -13.45
CA TYR A 125 7.93 6.71 -12.89
C TYR A 125 7.66 8.16 -12.44
N PHE A 126 8.10 8.48 -11.22
CA PHE A 126 8.03 9.83 -10.65
C PHE A 126 9.34 10.59 -10.89
N SER A 127 9.24 11.83 -11.39
CA SER A 127 10.39 12.74 -11.48
C SER A 127 10.63 13.45 -10.15
N ASN A 128 11.83 14.01 -9.96
CA ASN A 128 12.11 14.86 -8.78
C ASN A 128 11.10 16.01 -8.68
N LYS A 129 10.84 16.69 -9.80
CA LYS A 129 9.89 17.80 -9.89
C LYS A 129 8.49 17.39 -9.43
N LEU A 130 7.91 16.35 -10.04
CA LEU A 130 6.57 15.87 -9.68
C LEU A 130 6.48 15.45 -8.20
N THR A 131 7.50 14.76 -7.70
CA THR A 131 7.50 14.31 -6.30
C THR A 131 7.54 15.49 -5.34
N HIS A 132 8.32 16.52 -5.67
CA HIS A 132 8.40 17.73 -4.86
C HIS A 132 7.10 18.52 -4.88
N GLU A 133 6.46 18.66 -6.05
CA GLU A 133 5.16 19.30 -6.21
C GLU A 133 4.10 18.63 -5.31
N ILE A 134 3.96 17.29 -5.40
CA ILE A 134 3.03 16.51 -4.57
C ILE A 134 3.31 16.71 -3.07
N LEU A 135 4.58 16.73 -2.67
CA LEU A 135 4.96 16.94 -1.27
C LEU A 135 4.62 18.35 -0.76
N GLN A 136 4.75 19.37 -1.62
CA GLN A 136 4.43 20.76 -1.29
C GLN A 136 2.91 21.00 -1.24
N GLU A 137 2.16 20.44 -2.19
CA GLU A 137 0.71 20.56 -2.26
C GLU A 137 0.00 19.82 -1.11
N HIS A 138 0.63 18.75 -0.60
CA HIS A 138 0.07 17.91 0.47
C HIS A 138 0.98 17.85 1.70
N ASP A 139 1.50 19.01 2.12
CA ASP A 139 2.31 19.11 3.35
C ASP A 139 1.49 18.76 4.61
N ASN A 140 0.17 18.81 4.54
CA ASN A 140 -0.78 18.42 5.58
C ASN A 140 -1.20 16.93 5.51
N VAL A 141 -0.54 16.09 4.73
CA VAL A 141 -0.92 14.67 4.52
C VAL A 141 -1.09 13.87 5.83
N PHE A 142 -0.37 14.24 6.89
CA PHE A 142 -0.53 13.61 8.21
C PHE A 142 -1.80 14.00 8.96
N ALA A 143 -2.59 14.95 8.45
CA ALA A 143 -3.93 15.23 8.94
C ALA A 143 -4.92 14.11 8.59
N TYR A 144 -4.59 13.21 7.66
CA TYR A 144 -5.39 12.01 7.43
C TYR A 144 -5.30 11.06 8.63
N ARG A 145 -6.45 10.52 9.04
CA ARG A 145 -6.52 9.54 10.13
C ARG A 145 -5.64 8.34 9.79
N HIS A 146 -4.84 7.90 10.75
CA HIS A 146 -3.88 6.79 10.63
C HIS A 146 -2.72 7.02 9.67
N ALA A 147 -2.54 8.25 9.15
CA ALA A 147 -1.40 8.58 8.32
C ALA A 147 -0.14 8.79 9.16
N ASP A 148 0.97 8.23 8.69
CA ASP A 148 2.29 8.37 9.30
C ASP A 148 3.39 8.19 8.25
N TYR A 149 4.64 8.25 8.69
CA TYR A 149 5.78 8.11 7.80
C TYR A 149 5.93 6.70 7.21
N TYR A 150 5.34 5.66 7.82
CA TYR A 150 5.39 4.29 7.32
C TYR A 150 4.45 4.08 6.12
N ASN A 151 3.27 4.73 6.12
CA ASN A 151 2.31 4.65 5.01
C ASN A 151 2.27 5.88 4.11
N LEU A 152 3.21 6.82 4.28
CA LEU A 152 3.26 8.08 3.55
C LEU A 152 3.03 7.97 2.04
N PRO A 153 3.64 7.04 1.28
CA PRO A 153 3.40 6.96 -0.17
C PRO A 153 1.93 6.65 -0.50
N PHE A 154 1.25 5.82 0.30
CA PHE A 154 -0.17 5.52 0.10
C PHE A 154 -1.03 6.74 0.41
N THR A 155 -0.76 7.42 1.53
CA THR A 155 -1.54 8.58 1.96
C THR A 155 -1.33 9.79 1.04
N LEU A 156 -0.14 9.96 0.46
CA LEU A 156 0.10 10.98 -0.57
C LEU A 156 -0.76 10.74 -1.81
N LEU A 157 -0.83 9.50 -2.32
CA LEU A 157 -1.69 9.18 -3.47
C LEU A 157 -3.17 9.41 -3.15
N LEU A 158 -3.60 9.08 -1.93
CA LEU A 158 -4.94 9.41 -1.43
C LEU A 158 -5.21 10.92 -1.44
N ALA A 159 -4.25 11.74 -0.99
CA ALA A 159 -4.40 13.19 -0.93
C ALA A 159 -4.33 13.85 -2.32
N THR A 160 -3.57 13.27 -3.26
CA THR A 160 -3.38 13.80 -4.61
C THR A 160 -4.64 13.66 -5.48
N GLU A 161 -5.48 12.65 -5.20
CA GLU A 161 -6.74 12.33 -5.91
C GLU A 161 -6.59 11.96 -7.40
N HIS A 162 -5.73 12.60 -8.17
CA HIS A 162 -5.46 12.27 -9.56
C HIS A 162 -4.06 12.68 -10.04
N LEU A 163 -3.55 12.03 -11.09
CA LEU A 163 -2.26 12.34 -11.71
C LEU A 163 -2.35 12.34 -13.24
N LYS A 164 -1.89 13.42 -13.87
CA LYS A 164 -1.73 13.49 -15.32
C LYS A 164 -0.53 12.64 -15.79
N LEU A 165 -0.80 11.75 -16.73
CA LEU A 165 0.13 10.73 -17.21
C LEU A 165 0.77 11.03 -18.58
N ASN A 166 0.31 12.07 -19.31
CA ASN A 166 0.89 12.44 -20.60
C ASN A 166 2.42 12.54 -20.51
N TYR A 167 3.12 11.92 -21.47
CA TYR A 167 4.59 11.89 -21.57
C TYR A 167 5.33 11.26 -20.37
N ARG A 168 4.63 10.59 -19.44
CA ARG A 168 5.27 9.86 -18.35
C ARG A 168 5.80 8.51 -18.84
N LYS A 169 6.85 8.02 -18.17
CA LYS A 169 7.38 6.66 -18.40
C LYS A 169 6.63 5.65 -17.53
N ILE A 170 6.32 4.51 -18.11
CA ILE A 170 5.62 3.40 -17.46
C ILE A 170 6.63 2.34 -17.02
N ALA A 171 6.54 1.91 -15.77
CA ALA A 171 7.31 0.81 -15.21
C ALA A 171 6.57 -0.53 -15.28
N ASN A 172 5.23 -0.52 -15.27
CA ASN A 172 4.40 -1.73 -15.23
C ASN A 172 4.04 -2.24 -16.65
N PRO A 173 4.52 -3.44 -17.06
CA PRO A 173 4.22 -4.00 -18.38
C PRO A 173 2.73 -4.24 -18.64
N ARG A 174 1.93 -4.55 -17.62
CA ARG A 174 0.48 -4.74 -17.78
C ARG A 174 -0.21 -3.43 -18.17
N PHE A 175 0.27 -2.32 -17.63
CA PHE A 175 -0.26 -1.01 -17.98
C PHE A 175 0.13 -0.63 -19.42
N ILE A 176 1.38 -0.90 -19.84
CA ILE A 176 1.80 -0.76 -21.24
C ILE A 176 0.89 -1.56 -22.18
N SER A 177 0.65 -2.84 -21.86
CA SER A 177 -0.24 -3.70 -22.66
C SER A 177 -1.69 -3.23 -22.66
N ALA A 178 -2.16 -2.58 -21.60
CA ALA A 178 -3.51 -2.03 -21.54
C ALA A 178 -3.66 -0.82 -22.48
N ILE A 179 -2.71 0.13 -22.46
CA ILE A 179 -2.72 1.27 -23.38
C ILE A 179 -2.72 0.78 -24.83
N LYS A 180 -1.78 -0.08 -25.20
CA LYS A 180 -1.65 -0.59 -26.58
C LYS A 180 -2.88 -1.35 -27.09
N ARG A 181 -3.71 -1.89 -26.21
CA ARG A 181 -4.89 -2.69 -26.58
C ARG A 181 -6.19 -1.91 -26.53
N GLU A 182 -6.35 -1.04 -25.54
CA GLU A 182 -7.64 -0.41 -25.22
C GLU A 182 -7.66 1.10 -25.55
N SER A 183 -6.51 1.78 -25.58
CA SER A 183 -6.45 3.23 -25.79
C SER A 183 -6.68 3.60 -27.26
N LYS A 184 -7.45 4.66 -27.50
CA LYS A 184 -7.62 5.28 -28.81
C LYS A 184 -6.86 6.58 -28.98
N LEU A 185 -6.45 7.19 -27.86
CA LEU A 185 -5.85 8.52 -27.84
C LEU A 185 -4.36 8.51 -27.50
N PHE A 186 -3.81 7.37 -27.04
CA PHE A 186 -2.43 7.25 -26.61
C PHE A 186 -1.76 5.99 -27.17
N ASP A 187 -0.46 6.11 -27.42
CA ASP A 187 0.44 4.99 -27.68
C ASP A 187 1.59 4.99 -26.65
N VAL A 188 2.43 3.95 -26.68
CA VAL A 188 3.61 3.82 -25.84
C VAL A 188 4.84 3.62 -26.71
N SER A 189 5.79 4.55 -26.59
CA SER A 189 7.06 4.50 -27.32
C SER A 189 7.93 3.31 -26.90
N GLU A 190 8.98 3.05 -27.68
CA GLU A 190 9.96 1.99 -27.39
C GLU A 190 10.65 2.15 -26.02
N THR A 191 10.69 3.37 -25.49
CA THR A 191 11.27 3.67 -24.17
C THR A 191 10.24 3.61 -23.03
N ASN A 192 9.07 3.00 -23.30
CA ASN A 192 7.93 2.89 -22.40
C ASN A 192 7.34 4.25 -21.98
N GLN A 193 7.45 5.26 -22.84
CA GLN A 193 6.86 6.58 -22.58
C GLN A 193 5.47 6.68 -23.22
N ILE A 194 4.51 7.24 -22.49
CA ILE A 194 3.15 7.52 -22.97
C ILE A 194 3.23 8.67 -23.97
N ILE A 195 2.74 8.47 -25.19
CA ILE A 195 2.71 9.50 -26.24
C ILE A 195 1.24 9.72 -26.64
N PRO A 196 0.69 10.93 -26.48
CA PRO A 196 -0.62 11.25 -27.05
C PRO A 196 -0.57 11.20 -28.58
N ILE A 197 -1.64 10.71 -29.19
CA ILE A 197 -1.85 10.76 -30.64
C ILE A 197 -2.23 12.20 -31.06
N ASP A 198 -2.95 12.90 -30.19
CA ASP A 198 -3.33 14.31 -30.29
C ASP A 198 -2.99 15.03 -28.97
N ASP A 199 -2.30 16.17 -29.04
CA ASP A 199 -1.86 16.93 -27.86
C ASP A 199 -3.03 17.45 -26.99
N ALA A 200 -4.25 17.53 -27.53
CA ALA A 200 -5.46 17.85 -26.77
C ALA A 200 -5.92 16.71 -25.85
N ALA A 201 -5.50 15.47 -26.11
CA ALA A 201 -5.89 14.32 -25.31
C ALA A 201 -5.25 14.34 -23.92
N THR A 202 -5.99 13.88 -22.92
CA THR A 202 -5.49 13.73 -21.54
C THR A 202 -5.60 12.29 -21.08
N LEU A 203 -4.53 11.78 -20.47
CA LEU A 203 -4.52 10.50 -19.76
C LEU A 203 -4.33 10.77 -18.28
N GLU A 204 -5.28 10.35 -17.45
CA GLU A 204 -5.25 10.57 -16.01
C GLU A 204 -5.35 9.27 -15.24
N MET A 205 -4.66 9.23 -14.10
CA MET A 205 -4.80 8.21 -13.08
C MET A 205 -5.60 8.79 -11.93
N HIS A 206 -6.74 8.24 -11.58
CA HIS A 206 -7.56 8.68 -10.45
C HIS A 206 -7.43 7.71 -9.28
N PHE A 207 -7.31 8.26 -8.07
CA PHE A 207 -7.28 7.55 -6.80
C PHE A 207 -8.63 7.71 -6.11
N GLU A 208 -9.45 6.67 -6.18
CA GLU A 208 -10.78 6.68 -5.57
C GLU A 208 -10.73 6.73 -4.05
N LYS A 209 -11.87 7.05 -3.44
CA LYS A 209 -12.02 7.12 -1.97
C LYS A 209 -11.53 5.83 -1.28
N PRO A 210 -10.87 5.96 -0.11
CA PRO A 210 -10.30 4.83 0.59
C PRO A 210 -11.40 3.93 1.15
N THR A 211 -11.20 2.64 0.99
CA THR A 211 -12.07 1.58 1.51
C THR A 211 -11.28 0.60 2.36
N ILE A 212 -11.93 -0.11 3.26
CA ILE A 212 -11.33 -1.26 3.95
C ILE A 212 -11.63 -2.53 3.17
N SER A 213 -10.57 -3.15 2.65
CA SER A 213 -10.65 -4.42 1.94
C SER A 213 -11.09 -5.58 2.83
N LYS A 214 -11.49 -6.70 2.22
CA LYS A 214 -11.88 -7.92 2.96
C LYS A 214 -10.78 -8.46 3.88
N SER A 215 -9.51 -8.23 3.53
CA SER A 215 -8.33 -8.60 4.33
C SER A 215 -8.07 -7.64 5.51
N GLY A 216 -8.74 -6.49 5.55
CA GLY A 216 -8.62 -5.49 6.61
C GLY A 216 -7.65 -4.35 6.30
N PHE A 217 -7.02 -4.36 5.13
CA PHE A 217 -6.16 -3.25 4.69
C PHE A 217 -6.98 -2.09 4.13
N PRO A 218 -6.57 -0.83 4.37
CA PRO A 218 -7.00 0.28 3.54
C PRO A 218 -6.58 0.03 2.09
N SER A 219 -7.47 0.36 1.17
CA SER A 219 -7.24 0.21 -0.26
C SER A 219 -7.81 1.38 -1.04
N LEU A 220 -7.13 1.72 -2.13
CA LEU A 220 -7.60 2.64 -3.15
C LEU A 220 -7.86 1.83 -4.41
N TYR A 221 -9.02 2.08 -5.04
CA TYR A 221 -9.18 1.70 -6.44
C TYR A 221 -8.52 2.79 -7.28
N VAL A 222 -7.72 2.38 -8.24
CA VAL A 222 -7.04 3.26 -9.17
C VAL A 222 -7.61 3.01 -10.54
N SER A 223 -8.24 4.02 -11.14
CA SER A 223 -8.67 4.00 -12.53
C SER A 223 -7.70 4.80 -13.39
N ILE A 224 -7.52 4.37 -14.63
CA ILE A 224 -6.78 5.13 -15.63
C ILE A 224 -7.69 5.34 -16.83
N SER A 225 -7.91 6.60 -17.17
CA SER A 225 -8.86 7.00 -18.18
C SER A 225 -8.23 7.96 -19.17
N GLU A 226 -8.57 7.80 -20.45
CA GLU A 226 -8.30 8.79 -21.49
C GLU A 226 -9.53 9.67 -21.69
N SER A 227 -9.29 10.92 -22.07
CA SER A 227 -10.34 11.86 -22.46
C SER A 227 -9.86 12.85 -23.53
N GLN A 228 -10.80 13.26 -24.38
CA GLN A 228 -10.66 14.35 -25.34
C GLN A 228 -12.07 14.85 -25.68
N ASP A 229 -12.31 16.16 -25.54
CA ASP A 229 -13.63 16.76 -25.74
C ASP A 229 -14.73 16.04 -24.93
N ASP A 230 -15.79 15.55 -25.59
CA ASP A 230 -16.90 14.81 -24.96
C ASP A 230 -16.62 13.30 -24.79
N TYR A 231 -15.47 12.82 -25.24
CA TYR A 231 -15.08 11.41 -25.13
C TYR A 231 -14.31 11.15 -23.84
N SER A 232 -14.70 10.10 -23.12
CA SER A 232 -13.94 9.55 -22.00
C SER A 232 -14.04 8.03 -21.96
N HIS A 233 -12.92 7.36 -21.69
CA HIS A 233 -12.86 5.91 -21.63
C HIS A 233 -11.84 5.44 -20.59
N GLN A 234 -12.25 4.53 -19.71
CA GLN A 234 -11.35 3.87 -18.77
C GLN A 234 -10.58 2.73 -19.46
N ILE A 235 -9.26 2.86 -19.52
CA ILE A 235 -8.32 1.93 -20.17
C ILE A 235 -7.90 0.81 -19.21
N TYR A 236 -7.73 1.14 -17.93
CA TYR A 236 -7.15 0.21 -16.96
C TYR A 236 -7.67 0.50 -15.54
N GLY A 237 -7.63 -0.51 -14.68
CA GLY A 237 -8.02 -0.37 -13.29
C GLY A 237 -7.37 -1.42 -12.40
N PHE A 238 -6.98 -1.04 -11.19
CA PHE A 238 -6.37 -1.93 -10.22
C PHE A 238 -6.54 -1.43 -8.79
N HIS A 239 -6.26 -2.30 -7.82
CA HIS A 239 -6.24 -1.91 -6.41
C HIS A 239 -4.82 -1.78 -5.89
N ILE A 240 -4.60 -0.74 -5.09
CA ILE A 240 -3.43 -0.63 -4.21
C ILE A 240 -3.89 -0.75 -2.76
N PHE A 241 -3.05 -1.36 -1.94
CA PHE A 241 -3.28 -1.56 -0.51
C PHE A 241 -2.23 -0.80 0.29
N ALA A 242 -2.61 -0.20 1.42
CA ALA A 242 -1.65 0.45 2.30
C ALA A 242 -0.59 -0.55 2.76
N LYS A 243 0.68 -0.13 2.70
CA LYS A 243 1.85 -0.89 3.11
C LYS A 243 2.74 -0.04 3.99
N MET A 244 3.55 -0.73 4.78
CA MET A 244 4.60 -0.13 5.58
C MET A 244 5.89 -0.08 4.76
N PHE A 245 6.38 1.13 4.51
CA PHE A 245 7.64 1.40 3.82
C PHE A 245 8.73 1.77 4.82
N ASN A 246 9.95 1.33 4.57
CA ASN A 246 11.10 1.62 5.43
C ASN A 246 11.99 2.69 4.80
N ASN A 247 12.80 3.36 5.62
CA ASN A 247 13.85 4.30 5.17
C ASN A 247 13.33 5.54 4.41
N LEU A 248 12.07 5.93 4.65
CA LEU A 248 11.49 7.15 4.08
C LEU A 248 11.98 8.41 4.77
N LEU A 249 12.46 8.31 6.02
CA LEU A 249 13.03 9.43 6.75
C LEU A 249 14.55 9.46 6.63
N ILE A 250 15.10 10.64 6.38
CA ILE A 250 16.51 10.97 6.55
C ILE A 250 16.69 11.29 8.03
N PHE A 251 17.48 10.48 8.73
CA PHE A 251 17.96 10.81 10.06
C PHE A 251 19.22 11.65 9.89
N GLU A 252 19.18 12.91 10.33
CA GLU A 252 20.40 13.70 10.44
C GLU A 252 21.33 12.99 11.43
N ARG A 253 22.57 12.70 11.01
CA ARG A 253 23.64 12.35 11.94
C ARG A 253 23.92 13.59 12.78
N ASN A 254 23.20 13.83 13.88
CA ASN A 254 23.55 14.76 14.96
C ASN A 254 22.52 14.78 16.12
N ASP A 255 22.02 13.62 16.55
CA ASP A 255 21.30 13.50 17.84
C ASP A 255 21.85 12.29 18.64
N THR A 256 23.16 12.31 18.90
CA THR A 256 23.83 11.51 19.94
C THR A 256 24.76 12.39 20.75
#